data_AF-A0A970UTD3-F1
#
_entry.id   AF-A0A970UTD3-F1
#
_cell.length_a   1.000
_cell.length_b   1.000
_cell.length_c   1.000
_cell.angle_alpha   90.00
_cell.angle_beta   90.00
_cell.angle_gamma   90.00
#
_symmetry.space_group_name_H-M   'P 1'
#
loop_
_entity.id
_entity.type
_entity.pdbx_description
1 polymer ?
#
loop_
_entity_poly.entity_id
_entity_poly.type
_entity_poly.pdbx_seq_one_letter_code
_entity_poly.pdbx_strand_id
1 'polypeptide(L)'
;MNNHFKLLTGNLPELREYLTAHTTPEDPLLAELFRETYVKMHHPRRTTDHLAGRFLHLCCQMIRPQQVLEIGTFTGYGALSIATALPQDATLHTIEK
;
A
#
# COMPACT_ATOMS: atom_id res chain seq x y z
N MET A 1 12.08 24.31 -22.32
CA MET A 1 12.20 23.13 -21.46
C MET A 1 10.81 22.59 -21.13
N ASN A 2 10.43 21.58 -21.91
CA ASN A 2 9.45 20.49 -21.72
C ASN A 2 8.06 20.73 -21.10
N ASN A 3 7.08 21.00 -21.98
CA ASN A 3 5.65 20.75 -21.74
C ASN A 3 5.31 19.26 -21.47
N HIS A 4 6.23 18.32 -21.73
CA HIS A 4 6.02 16.89 -21.48
C HIS A 4 5.90 16.53 -19.99
N PHE A 5 6.51 17.29 -19.07
CA PHE A 5 6.42 16.99 -17.64
C PHE A 5 5.10 17.46 -17.00
N LYS A 6 4.46 18.46 -17.61
CA LYS A 6 3.17 19.02 -17.14
C LYS A 6 2.00 18.06 -17.37
N LEU A 7 2.12 17.14 -18.33
CA LEU A 7 1.14 16.07 -18.59
C LEU A 7 1.19 14.95 -17.53
N LEU A 8 2.34 14.74 -16.87
CA LEU A 8 2.50 13.72 -15.83
C LEU A 8 2.06 14.22 -14.44
N THR A 9 2.04 15.53 -14.21
CA THR A 9 1.73 16.12 -12.90
C THR A 9 0.49 17.02 -12.88
N GLY A 10 -0.06 17.38 -14.05
CA GLY A 10 -1.16 18.33 -14.17
C GLY A 10 -2.54 17.81 -13.75
N ASN A 11 -2.78 16.50 -13.86
CA ASN A 11 -4.06 15.85 -13.53
C ASN A 11 -3.93 14.78 -12.42
N LEU A 12 -2.99 14.96 -11.48
CA LEU A 12 -2.75 13.95 -10.43
C LEU A 12 -3.99 13.65 -9.57
N PRO A 13 -4.85 14.64 -9.21
CA PRO A 13 -6.08 14.37 -8.48
C PRO A 13 -7.08 13.54 -9.31
N GLU A 14 -7.36 13.93 -10.56
CA GLU A 14 -8.33 13.21 -11.39
C GLU A 14 -7.85 11.79 -11.72
N LEU A 15 -6.54 11.63 -11.96
CA LEU A 15 -5.95 10.30 -12.19
C LEU A 15 -6.05 9.43 -10.93
N ARG A 16 -5.78 9.99 -9.75
CA ARG A 16 -5.87 9.24 -8.49
C ARG A 16 -7.31 8.84 -8.18
N GLU A 17 -8.27 9.73 -8.46
CA GLU A 17 -9.70 9.42 -8.34
C GLU A 17 -10.11 8.30 -9.30
N TYR A 18 -9.71 8.39 -10.58
CA TYR A 18 -9.95 7.34 -11.56
C TYR A 18 -9.36 6.00 -11.12
N LEU A 19 -8.09 5.97 -10.70
CA LEU A 19 -7.42 4.75 -10.25
C LEU A 19 -8.11 4.13 -9.02
N THR A 20 -8.55 4.98 -8.09
CA THR A 20 -9.26 4.53 -6.88
C THR A 20 -10.64 3.95 -7.25
N ALA A 21 -11.36 4.60 -8.17
CA ALA A 21 -12.67 4.15 -8.63
C ALA A 21 -12.63 2.84 -9.44
N HIS A 22 -11.49 2.53 -10.06
CA HIS A 22 -11.30 1.33 -10.90
C HIS A 22 -10.36 0.28 -10.29
N THR A 23 -9.97 0.45 -9.03
CA THR A 23 -9.20 -0.54 -8.26
C THR A 23 -10.14 -1.32 -7.35
N THR A 24 -9.71 -2.52 -6.93
CA THR A 24 -10.43 -3.28 -5.88
C THR A 24 -10.63 -2.41 -4.64
N PRO A 25 -11.84 -2.38 -4.04
CA PRO A 25 -12.08 -1.62 -2.82
C PRO A 25 -11.10 -1.95 -1.69
N GLU A 26 -10.82 -0.95 -0.85
CA GLU A 26 -9.94 -1.10 0.31
C GLU A 26 -10.62 -1.97 1.37
N ASP A 27 -9.83 -2.82 2.04
CA ASP A 27 -10.33 -3.58 3.19
C ASP A 27 -10.70 -2.62 4.33
N PRO A 28 -11.87 -2.75 4.98
CA PRO A 28 -12.27 -1.88 6.08
C PRO A 28 -11.23 -1.77 7.21
N LEU A 29 -10.52 -2.86 7.52
CA LEU A 29 -9.46 -2.86 8.53
C LEU A 29 -8.25 -2.01 8.09
N LEU A 30 -7.88 -2.09 6.81
CA LEU A 30 -6.80 -1.26 6.25
C LEU A 30 -7.19 0.22 6.23
N ALA A 31 -8.44 0.53 5.87
CA ALA A 31 -8.96 1.89 5.89
C ALA A 31 -8.99 2.46 7.32
N GLU A 32 -9.40 1.67 8.30
CA GLU A 32 -9.37 2.04 9.72
C GLU A 32 -7.94 2.27 10.20
N LEU A 33 -7.02 1.35 9.91
CA LEU A 33 -5.60 1.47 10.26
C LEU A 33 -4.97 2.72 9.65
N PHE A 34 -5.30 3.02 8.39
CA PHE A 34 -4.85 4.22 7.71
C PHE A 34 -5.35 5.47 8.45
N ARG A 35 -6.65 5.55 8.76
CA ARG A 35 -7.22 6.66 9.54
C ARG A 35 -6.54 6.81 10.90
N GLU A 36 -6.39 5.72 11.64
CA GLU A 36 -5.76 5.71 12.96
C GLU A 36 -4.30 6.17 12.90
N THR A 37 -3.58 5.78 11.85
CA THR A 37 -2.21 6.23 11.59
C THR A 37 -2.15 7.75 11.45
N TYR A 38 -3.08 8.35 10.68
CA TYR A 38 -3.16 9.80 10.49
C TYR A 38 -3.54 10.58 11.76
N VAL A 39 -4.34 9.97 12.64
CA VAL A 39 -4.74 10.60 13.90
C VAL A 39 -3.65 10.52 14.96
N LYS A 40 -2.94 9.38 15.05
CA LYS A 40 -2.10 9.06 16.22
C LYS A 40 -0.60 9.24 16.01
N MET A 41 -0.10 9.23 14.78
CA MET A 41 1.34 9.21 14.52
C MET A 41 1.88 10.59 14.13
N HIS A 42 3.09 10.92 14.59
CA HIS A 42 3.75 12.19 14.29
C HIS A 42 4.09 12.39 12.79
N HIS A 43 4.25 11.30 12.04
CA HIS A 43 4.59 11.32 10.61
C HIS A 43 3.78 10.28 9.82
N PRO A 44 2.47 10.52 9.64
CA PRO A 44 1.55 9.53 9.08
C PRO A 44 1.73 9.29 7.58
N ARG A 45 2.32 10.26 6.87
CA ARG A 45 2.68 10.13 5.45
C ARG A 45 3.70 9.02 5.15
N ARG A 46 4.28 8.39 6.18
CA ARG A 46 5.13 7.19 6.04
C ARG A 46 4.31 5.92 5.79
N THR A 47 3.00 5.95 5.99
CA THR A 47 2.15 4.78 5.73
C THR A 47 2.05 4.48 4.24
N THR A 48 1.88 3.20 3.93
CA THR A 48 1.50 2.75 2.59
C THR A 48 0.08 3.20 2.29
N ASP A 49 -0.19 3.62 1.05
CA ASP A 49 -1.53 4.00 0.60
C ASP A 49 -2.28 2.82 -0.03
N HIS A 50 -3.59 3.00 -0.25
CA HIS A 50 -4.45 1.95 -0.79
C HIS A 50 -3.96 1.36 -2.12
N LEU A 51 -3.60 2.22 -3.08
CA LEU A 51 -3.16 1.76 -4.40
C LEU A 51 -1.86 0.94 -4.32
N ALA A 52 -0.87 1.40 -3.55
CA ALA A 52 0.36 0.65 -3.34
C ALA A 52 0.12 -0.66 -2.57
N GLY A 53 -0.74 -0.66 -1.55
CA GLY A 53 -1.13 -1.87 -0.82
C GLY A 53 -1.77 -2.92 -1.74
N ARG A 54 -2.69 -2.50 -2.61
CA ARG A 54 -3.30 -3.39 -3.62
C ARG A 54 -2.29 -3.92 -4.62
N PHE A 55 -1.32 -3.12 -5.01
CA PHE A 55 -0.23 -3.57 -5.87
C PHE A 55 0.63 -4.65 -5.19
N LEU A 56 1.03 -4.45 -3.93
CA LEU A 56 1.78 -5.46 -3.16
C LEU A 56 0.98 -6.75 -3.01
N HIS A 57 -0.31 -6.64 -2.67
CA HIS A 57 -1.22 -7.76 -2.56
C HIS A 57 -1.29 -8.56 -3.89
N LEU A 58 -1.44 -7.87 -5.02
CA LEU A 58 -1.45 -8.49 -6.34
C LEU A 58 -0.13 -9.22 -6.64
N CYS A 59 1.01 -8.59 -6.36
CA CYS A 59 2.32 -9.22 -6.53
C CYS A 59 2.44 -10.52 -5.72
N CYS A 60 2.01 -10.51 -4.46
CA CYS A 60 2.00 -11.70 -3.61
C CYS A 60 1.08 -12.80 -4.16
N GLN A 61 -0.12 -12.46 -4.65
CA GLN A 61 -1.02 -13.45 -5.25
C GLN A 61 -0.45 -14.09 -6.51
N MET A 62 0.25 -13.30 -7.34
CA MET A 62 0.84 -13.79 -8.60
C MET A 62 2.10 -14.63 -8.35
N ILE A 63 2.99 -14.16 -7.48
CA ILE A 63 4.29 -14.80 -7.21
C ILE A 63 4.14 -15.99 -6.25
N ARG A 64 3.18 -15.92 -5.32
CA ARG A 64 2.98 -16.87 -4.22
C ARG A 64 4.27 -17.17 -3.44
N PRO A 65 4.92 -16.14 -2.85
CA PRO A 65 6.16 -16.35 -2.14
C PRO A 65 5.91 -17.06 -0.79
N GLN A 66 6.80 -17.99 -0.42
CA GLN A 66 6.77 -18.63 0.91
C GLN A 66 7.46 -17.80 1.99
N GLN A 67 8.32 -16.86 1.60
CA GLN A 67 9.07 -16.00 2.53
C GLN A 67 9.12 -14.58 1.99
N VAL A 68 8.75 -13.61 2.82
CA VAL A 68 8.84 -12.18 2.50
C VAL A 68 9.58 -11.46 3.63
N LEU A 69 10.44 -10.54 3.26
CA LEU A 69 11.10 -9.60 4.17
C LEU A 69 10.62 -8.18 3.86
N GLU A 70 9.95 -7.55 4.81
CA GLU A 70 9.60 -6.13 4.78
C GLU A 70 10.61 -5.33 5.63
N ILE A 71 11.17 -4.27 5.05
CA ILE A 71 12.05 -3.34 5.75
C ILE A 71 11.30 -2.00 5.87
N GLY A 72 10.88 -1.67 7.09
CA GLY A 72 10.05 -0.52 7.42
C GLY A 72 8.57 -0.87 7.58
N THR A 73 8.20 -1.44 8.72
CA THR A 73 6.81 -1.85 9.04
C THR A 73 5.88 -0.66 9.32
N PHE A 74 6.41 0.40 9.96
CA PHE A 74 5.68 1.52 10.53
C PHE A 74 4.42 1.07 11.30
N THR A 75 3.21 1.43 10.84
CA THR A 75 1.94 1.02 11.47
C THR A 75 1.39 -0.29 10.93
N GLY A 76 2.05 -0.93 9.96
CA GLY A 76 1.73 -2.27 9.47
C GLY A 76 0.78 -2.34 8.27
N TYR A 77 0.44 -1.22 7.62
CA TYR A 77 -0.45 -1.24 6.46
C TYR A 77 0.12 -2.10 5.30
N GLY A 78 1.40 -1.88 4.96
CA GLY A 78 2.10 -2.66 3.92
C GLY A 78 2.18 -4.14 4.30
N ALA A 79 2.62 -4.41 5.53
CA ALA A 79 2.68 -5.75 6.10
C ALA A 79 1.36 -6.52 5.97
N LEU A 80 0.24 -5.91 6.36
CA LEU A 80 -1.08 -6.53 6.25
C LEU A 80 -1.51 -6.74 4.79
N SER A 81 -1.23 -5.77 3.91
CA SER A 81 -1.50 -5.89 2.47
C SER A 81 -0.76 -7.09 1.85
N ILE A 82 0.49 -7.31 2.27
CA ILE A 82 1.30 -8.47 1.88
C ILE A 82 0.72 -9.75 2.49
N ALA A 83 0.60 -9.81 3.81
CA ALA A 83 0.24 -11.02 4.56
C ALA A 83 -1.11 -11.62 4.14
N THR A 84 -2.09 -10.78 3.82
CA THR A 84 -3.42 -11.23 3.37
C THR A 84 -3.42 -11.93 2.00
N ALA A 85 -2.37 -11.74 1.20
CA ALA A 85 -2.21 -12.41 -0.10
C ALA A 85 -1.27 -13.62 -0.06
N LEU A 86 -0.62 -13.89 1.07
CA LEU A 86 0.33 -14.97 1.19
C LEU A 86 -0.37 -16.33 1.36
N PRO A 87 0.27 -17.44 0.91
CA PRO A 87 -0.13 -18.78 1.29
C PRO A 87 -0.17 -18.97 2.81
N GLN A 88 -1.03 -19.86 3.31
CA GLN A 88 -1.25 -20.06 4.75
C GLN A 88 0.03 -20.48 5.50
N ASP A 89 0.95 -21.17 4.83
CA ASP A 89 2.22 -21.66 5.37
C ASP A 89 3.41 -20.72 5.09
N ALA A 90 3.16 -19.59 4.45
CA ALA A 90 4.19 -18.60 4.17
C ALA A 90 4.48 -17.72 5.40
N THR A 91 5.68 -17.13 5.42
CA THR A 91 6.13 -16.27 6.51
C THR A 91 6.49 -14.88 6.00
N LEU A 92 5.97 -13.85 6.68
CA LEU A 92 6.38 -12.46 6.52
C LEU A 92 7.21 -12.05 7.73
N HIS A 93 8.47 -11.69 7.49
CA HIS A 93 9.33 -11.04 8.47
C HIS A 93 9.32 -9.54 8.23
N THR A 94 9.13 -8.76 9.28
CA THR A 94 9.17 -7.30 9.19
C THR A 94 10.24 -6.75 10.11
N ILE A 95 10.95 -5.71 9.70
CA ILE A 95 11.98 -5.03 10.51
C ILE A 95 11.65 -3.54 10.56
N GLU A 96 11.55 -2.99 11.77
CA GLU A 96 11.37 -1.56 12.03
C GLU A 96 12.32 -1.13 13.15
N LYS A 97 12.76 0.12 13.14
CA LYS A 97 13.72 0.67 14.13
C LYS A 97 13.03 1.30 15.34
#